data_AF-A0A9E5TE78-F1
#
_entry.id   AF-A0A9E5TE78-F1
#
_cell.length_a   1.000
_cell.length_b   1.000
_cell.length_c   1.000
_cell.angle_alpha   90.00
_cell.angle_beta   90.00
_cell.angle_gamma   90.00
#
_symmetry.space_group_name_H-M   'P 1'
#
loop_
_entity.id
_entity.type
_entity.pdbx_description
1 polymer ?
#
loop_
_entity_poly.entity_id
_entity_poly.type
_entity_poly.pdbx_seq_one_letter_code
_entity_poly.pdbx_strand_id
1 'polypeptide(L)'
;FLRSVALLVRHQQERYDGLGYPSGMKGEWIPLGARILAVAQAYTELTEGNEASSPLSAQEALARICASRGVRYDPKVIDVLTEILRTRGLIPMSAECRVAPAEV
;
A
#
# COMPACT_ATOMS: atom_id res chain seq x y z
N PHE A 1 4.50 27.44 -2.25
CA PHE A 1 4.18 26.68 -1.03
C PHE A 1 3.76 25.22 -1.34
N LEU A 2 2.76 24.95 -2.19
CA LEU A 2 2.21 23.59 -2.40
C LEU A 2 2.99 22.67 -3.36
N ARG A 3 4.14 23.10 -3.88
CA ARG A 3 4.86 22.35 -4.93
C ARG A 3 5.27 20.94 -4.49
N SER A 4 5.72 20.78 -3.24
CA SER A 4 6.10 19.48 -2.69
C SER A 4 4.90 18.54 -2.55
N VAL A 5 3.78 19.04 -2.03
CA VAL A 5 2.53 18.26 -1.87
C VAL A 5 1.98 17.83 -3.23
N ALA A 6 2.00 18.73 -4.23
CA ALA A 6 1.56 18.42 -5.58
C ALA A 6 2.32 17.23 -6.20
N LEU A 7 3.61 17.08 -5.90
CA LEU A 7 4.40 15.93 -6.36
C LEU A 7 3.93 14.61 -5.72
N LEU A 8 3.56 14.64 -4.44
CA LEU A 8 3.06 13.44 -3.76
C LEU A 8 1.74 12.98 -4.36
N VAL A 9 0.81 13.92 -4.55
CA VAL A 9 -0.51 13.65 -5.14
C VAL A 9 -0.37 13.20 -6.60
N ARG A 10 0.55 13.80 -7.36
CA ARG A 10 0.80 13.45 -8.77
C ARG A 10 1.28 12.00 -8.92
N HIS A 11 2.15 11.54 -8.04
CA HIS A 11 2.84 10.25 -8.16
C HIS A 11 2.25 9.13 -7.28
N GLN A 12 1.14 9.35 -6.57
CA GLN A 12 0.53 8.33 -5.72
C GLN A 12 -0.04 7.11 -6.51
N GLN A 13 -0.21 7.26 -7.83
CA GLN A 13 -0.66 6.18 -8.73
C GLN A 13 0.50 5.46 -9.43
N GLU A 14 1.74 5.86 -9.14
CA GLU A 14 2.91 5.09 -9.55
C GLU A 14 2.91 3.72 -8.85
N ARG A 15 3.43 2.70 -9.53
CA ARG A 15 3.56 1.35 -8.99
C ARG A 15 5.01 1.07 -8.69
N TYR A 16 5.28 0.36 -7.61
CA TYR A 16 6.64 0.07 -7.18
C TYR A 16 7.48 -0.68 -8.24
N ASP A 17 6.86 -1.47 -9.10
CA ASP A 17 7.48 -2.18 -10.24
C ASP A 17 7.81 -1.29 -11.45
N GLY A 18 7.31 -0.05 -11.49
CA GLY A 18 7.48 0.89 -12.60
C GLY A 18 6.38 0.85 -13.66
N LEU A 19 5.33 0.04 -13.47
CA LEU A 19 4.21 -0.08 -14.42
C LEU A 19 3.05 0.91 -14.12
N GLY A 20 3.28 1.85 -13.20
CA GLY A 20 2.31 2.87 -12.84
C GLY A 20 2.41 4.12 -13.71
N TYR A 21 1.65 5.15 -13.32
CA TYR A 21 1.56 6.40 -14.06
C TYR A 21 1.56 7.59 -13.07
N PRO A 22 1.89 8.82 -13.51
CA PRO A 22 2.07 9.28 -14.89
C PRO A 22 3.48 9.14 -15.47
N SER A 23 4.50 8.84 -14.66
CA SER A 23 5.90 8.91 -15.06
C SER A 23 6.61 7.56 -15.15
N GLY A 24 5.95 6.45 -14.75
CA GLY A 24 6.55 5.12 -14.78
C GLY A 24 7.73 5.01 -13.81
N MET A 25 7.67 5.75 -12.71
CA MET A 25 8.74 5.74 -11.71
C MET A 25 8.78 4.38 -11.01
N LYS A 26 9.98 3.85 -10.79
CA LYS A 26 10.19 2.53 -10.19
C LYS A 26 10.83 2.62 -8.82
N GLY A 27 10.35 1.81 -7.88
CA GLY A 27 10.94 1.66 -6.56
C GLY A 27 11.08 2.99 -5.81
N GLU A 28 12.28 3.26 -5.30
CA GLU A 28 12.55 4.43 -4.47
C GLU A 28 12.63 5.75 -5.25
N TRP A 29 12.60 5.71 -6.59
CA TRP A 29 12.44 6.91 -7.42
C TRP A 29 11.06 7.56 -7.25
N ILE A 30 10.07 6.78 -6.79
CA ILE A 30 8.77 7.30 -6.40
C ILE A 30 8.95 8.05 -5.07
N PRO A 31 8.49 9.32 -4.95
CA PRO A 31 8.57 10.07 -3.70
C PRO A 31 8.00 9.27 -2.52
N LEU A 32 8.71 9.25 -1.38
CA LEU A 32 8.28 8.45 -0.22
C LEU A 32 6.84 8.74 0.19
N GLY A 33 6.44 10.02 0.22
CA GLY A 33 5.06 10.39 0.55
C GLY A 33 4.03 9.82 -0.43
N ALA A 34 4.36 9.69 -1.72
CA ALA A 34 3.48 9.06 -2.70
C ALA A 34 3.35 7.54 -2.47
N ARG A 35 4.45 6.86 -2.11
CA ARG A 35 4.45 5.44 -1.72
C ARG A 35 3.60 5.18 -0.46
N ILE A 36 3.68 6.09 0.52
CA ILE A 36 2.84 6.05 1.73
C ILE A 36 1.36 6.25 1.37
N LEU A 37 1.05 7.28 0.57
CA LEU A 37 -0.33 7.56 0.15
C LEU A 37 -0.94 6.39 -0.62
N ALA A 38 -0.19 5.72 -1.49
CA ALA A 38 -0.67 4.57 -2.24
C ALA A 38 -1.13 3.42 -1.33
N VAL A 39 -0.35 3.11 -0.27
CA VAL A 39 -0.71 2.08 0.71
C VAL A 39 -1.85 2.52 1.61
N ALA A 40 -1.83 3.78 2.08
CA ALA A 40 -2.87 4.33 2.94
C ALA A 40 -4.24 4.35 2.21
N GLN A 41 -4.27 4.84 0.97
CA GLN A 41 -5.47 4.85 0.13
C GLN A 41 -6.03 3.45 -0.07
N ALA A 42 -5.17 2.48 -0.43
CA ALA A 42 -5.59 1.10 -0.61
C ALA A 42 -6.15 0.49 0.68
N TYR A 43 -5.52 0.75 1.83
CA TYR A 43 -6.01 0.25 3.11
C TYR A 43 -7.38 0.85 3.44
N THR A 44 -7.54 2.17 3.33
CA THR A 44 -8.81 2.86 3.55
C THR A 44 -9.92 2.32 2.65
N GLU A 45 -9.69 2.24 1.34
CA GLU A 45 -10.66 1.68 0.38
C GLU A 45 -11.10 0.26 0.74
N LEU A 46 -10.17 -0.58 1.19
CA LEU A 46 -10.47 -1.96 1.57
C LEU A 46 -11.24 -2.02 2.89
N THR A 47 -10.91 -1.20 3.89
CA THR A 47 -11.53 -1.26 5.22
C THR A 47 -12.83 -0.47 5.34
N GLU A 48 -13.06 0.52 4.47
CA GLU A 48 -14.32 1.27 4.43
C GLU A 48 -15.30 0.70 3.40
N GLY A 49 -14.80 -0.12 2.47
CA GLY A 49 -15.59 -0.59 1.33
C GLY A 49 -15.91 0.55 0.36
N ASN A 50 -16.75 0.25 -0.63
CA ASN A 50 -17.28 1.23 -1.59
C ASN A 50 -18.61 0.72 -2.18
N GLU A 51 -19.17 1.43 -3.15
CA GLU A 51 -20.42 1.05 -3.82
C GLU A 51 -20.43 -0.39 -4.36
N ALA A 52 -19.26 -0.95 -4.68
CA ALA A 52 -19.10 -2.27 -5.27
C ALA A 52 -18.61 -3.35 -4.28
N SER A 53 -18.23 -3.00 -3.05
CA SER A 53 -17.64 -3.97 -2.12
C SER A 53 -17.86 -3.61 -0.65
N SER A 54 -18.12 -4.63 0.17
CA SER A 54 -18.23 -4.47 1.61
C SER A 54 -16.86 -4.20 2.26
N PRO A 55 -16.84 -3.48 3.40
CA PRO A 55 -15.68 -3.35 4.28
C PRO A 55 -14.99 -4.68 4.57
N LEU A 56 -13.67 -4.72 4.45
CA LEU A 56 -12.83 -5.82 4.91
C LEU A 56 -12.33 -5.57 6.33
N SER A 57 -12.02 -6.65 7.05
CA SER A 57 -11.25 -6.57 8.29
C SER A 57 -9.83 -6.06 8.03
N ALA A 58 -9.17 -5.53 9.07
CA ALA A 58 -7.77 -5.09 8.99
C ALA A 58 -6.83 -6.21 8.50
N GLN A 59 -7.08 -7.46 8.91
CA GLN A 59 -6.29 -8.62 8.50
C GLN A 59 -6.48 -8.95 7.01
N GLU A 60 -7.72 -8.94 6.52
CA GLU A 60 -8.02 -9.20 5.10
C GLU A 60 -7.50 -8.07 4.21
N ALA A 61 -7.64 -6.81 4.65
CA ALA A 61 -7.09 -5.66 3.94
C ALA A 61 -5.57 -5.74 3.83
N LEU A 62 -4.89 -6.05 4.94
CA LEU A 62 -3.43 -6.26 4.94
C LEU A 62 -3.03 -7.40 4.01
N ALA A 63 -3.71 -8.54 4.06
CA ALA A 63 -3.42 -9.69 3.19
C ALA A 63 -3.53 -9.32 1.71
N ARG A 64 -4.57 -8.57 1.33
CA ARG A 64 -4.77 -8.10 -0.05
C ARG A 64 -3.67 -7.13 -0.50
N ILE A 65 -3.25 -6.20 0.36
CA ILE A 65 -2.14 -5.28 0.09
C ILE A 65 -0.83 -6.06 -0.05
N CYS A 66 -0.58 -7.03 0.84
CA CYS A 66 0.60 -7.88 0.84
C CYS A 66 0.74 -8.73 -0.43
N ALA A 67 -0.37 -9.16 -1.03
CA ALA A 67 -0.35 -9.87 -2.31
C ALA A 67 0.30 -9.05 -3.46
N SER A 68 0.38 -7.73 -3.32
CA SER A 68 1.04 -6.84 -4.29
C SER A 68 2.34 -6.21 -3.77
N ARG A 69 2.97 -6.81 -2.75
CA ARG A 69 4.24 -6.35 -2.16
C ARG A 69 5.37 -6.40 -3.19
N GLY A 70 6.09 -5.29 -3.36
CA GLY A 70 7.17 -5.16 -4.33
C GLY A 70 6.72 -4.98 -5.79
N VAL A 71 5.42 -5.13 -6.05
CA VAL A 71 4.80 -4.98 -7.37
C VAL A 71 4.05 -3.65 -7.42
N ARG A 72 2.92 -3.55 -6.70
CA ARG A 72 2.18 -2.28 -6.61
C ARG A 72 2.73 -1.40 -5.51
N TYR A 73 3.04 -1.99 -4.36
CA TYR A 73 3.34 -1.25 -3.14
C TYR A 73 4.78 -1.47 -2.69
N ASP A 74 5.33 -0.43 -2.07
CA ASP A 74 6.65 -0.50 -1.44
C ASP A 74 6.66 -1.49 -0.26
N PRO A 75 7.52 -2.52 -0.28
CA PRO A 75 7.68 -3.45 0.82
C PRO A 75 7.89 -2.78 2.18
N LYS A 76 8.71 -1.72 2.25
CA LYS A 76 9.02 -1.03 3.51
C LYS A 76 7.79 -0.36 4.12
N VAL A 77 6.92 0.21 3.27
CA VAL A 77 5.69 0.87 3.73
C VAL A 77 4.68 -0.17 4.23
N ILE A 78 4.57 -1.32 3.58
CA ILE A 78 3.70 -2.41 4.04
C ILE A 78 4.18 -2.97 5.38
N ASP A 79 5.50 -3.12 5.55
CA ASP A 79 6.09 -3.59 6.81
C ASP A 79 5.74 -2.62 7.96
N VAL A 80 5.81 -1.30 7.73
CA VAL A 80 5.40 -0.28 8.71
C VAL A 80 3.89 -0.31 8.98
N LEU A 81 3.05 -0.45 7.94
CA LEU A 81 1.60 -0.60 8.13
C LEU A 81 1.30 -1.83 9.02
N THR A 82 1.93 -2.96 8.75
CA THR A 82 1.78 -4.20 9.53
C THR A 82 2.07 -3.94 11.01
N GLU A 83 3.16 -3.24 11.31
CA GLU A 83 3.54 -2.92 12.68
C GLU A 83 2.56 -1.96 13.38
N ILE A 84 2.02 -0.98 12.66
CA ILE A 84 0.98 -0.09 13.17
C ILE A 84 -0.28 -0.88 13.52
N LEU A 85 -0.72 -1.79 12.65
CA LEU A 85 -1.92 -2.60 12.87
C LEU A 85 -1.75 -3.54 14.07
N ARG A 86 -0.56 -4.13 14.23
CA ARG A 86 -0.19 -4.92 15.41
C ARG A 86 -0.26 -4.07 16.67
N THR A 87 0.43 -2.93 16.69
CA THR A 87 0.50 -2.04 17.87
C THR A 87 -0.90 -1.56 18.30
N ARG A 88 -1.82 -1.38 17.35
CA ARG A 88 -3.21 -0.99 17.62
C ARG A 88 -4.12 -2.16 18.00
N GLY A 89 -3.61 -3.40 18.04
CA GLY A 89 -4.40 -4.60 18.34
C GLY A 89 -5.41 -4.96 17.26
N LEU A 90 -5.25 -4.44 16.03
CA LEU A 90 -6.15 -4.70 14.91
C LEU A 90 -5.84 -6.01 14.19
N ILE A 91 -4.61 -6.52 14.35
CA ILE A 91 -4.19 -7.84 13.89
C ILE A 91 -3.34 -8.54 14.97
N PRO A 92 -3.27 -9.88 14.98
CA PRO A 92 -2.40 -10.63 15.90
C PRO A 92 -0.92 -10.25 15.74
N MET A 93 -0.14 -10.37 16.82
CA MET A 93 1.32 -10.21 16.77
C MET A 93 2.01 -11.17 15.79
N SER A 94 1.42 -12.36 15.60
CA SER A 94 1.89 -13.39 14.67
C SER A 94 1.49 -13.15 13.21
N ALA A 95 0.65 -12.15 12.92
CA ALA A 95 0.21 -11.88 11.55
C ALA A 95 1.39 -11.32 10.75
N GLU A 96 1.77 -11.99 9.66
CA GLU A 96 2.89 -11.60 8.80
C GLU A 96 2.41 -11.25 7.40
N CYS A 97 3.08 -10.28 6.79
CA CYS A 97 2.91 -9.98 5.37
C CYS A 97 3.65 -11.03 4.52
N ARG A 98 3.01 -12.16 4.26
CA ARG A 98 3.56 -13.18 3.34
C ARG A 98 3.13 -12.86 1.91
N VAL A 99 4.11 -12.71 1.03
CA VAL A 99 3.86 -12.65 -0.41
C VAL A 99 3.44 -14.06 -0.83
N ALA A 100 2.28 -14.20 -1.48
CA ALA A 100 1.98 -15.45 -2.16
C ALA A 100 3.12 -15.71 -3.17
N PRO A 101 3.69 -16.93 -3.26
CA PRO A 101 4.69 -17.19 -4.28
C PRO A 101 4.12 -16.79 -5.63
N ALA A 102 4.89 -16.03 -6.42
CA ALA A 102 4.53 -15.77 -7.80
C ALA A 102 4.36 -17.14 -8.46
N GLU A 103 3.14 -17.51 -8.83
CA GLU A 103 2.92 -18.70 -9.65
C GLU A 103 3.67 -18.46 -10.95
N VAL A 104 4.70 -19.28 -11.17
CA VAL A 104 5.55 -19.33 -12.38
C VAL A 104 4.77 -19.97 -13.52
#